data_AF-A0A2J8K2D8-F1
#
_entry.id   AF-A0A2J8K2D8-F1
#
_cell.length_a   1.000
_cell.length_b   1.000
_cell.length_c   1.000
_cell.angle_alpha   90.00
_cell.angle_beta   90.00
_cell.angle_gamma   90.00
#
_symmetry.space_group_name_H-M   'P 1'
#
loop_
_entity.id
_entity.type
_entity.pdbx_description
1 polymer ?
#
loop_
_entity_poly.entity_id
_entity_poly.type
_entity_poly.pdbx_seq_one_letter_code
_entity_poly.pdbx_strand_id
1 'polypeptide(L)' 'WDKENGVYTLNFHGRVTRASVKNFQIVDPKHRELLETSLAGPEEHLVLQFGRVGPDTFTMDFCFPFSPLQAFSICLSSFN' A
#
# COMPACT_ATOMS: atom_id res chain seq x y z
N TRP A 1 2.33 -14.41 -3.27
CA TRP A 1 2.43 -15.67 -2.49
C TRP A 1 3.91 -15.92 -2.28
N ASP A 2 4.36 -15.83 -1.03
CA ASP A 2 5.70 -16.23 -0.64
C ASP A 2 5.69 -17.76 -0.42
N LYS A 3 6.37 -18.49 -1.31
CA LYS A 3 6.41 -19.96 -1.29
C LYS A 3 7.23 -20.52 -0.12
N GLU A 4 8.19 -19.77 0.41
CA GLU A 4 9.08 -20.24 1.48
C GLU A 4 8.38 -20.15 2.84
N ASN A 5 7.65 -19.06 3.06
CA ASN A 5 6.96 -18.81 4.33
C ASN A 5 5.49 -19.27 4.32
N GLY A 6 4.93 -19.57 3.14
CA GLY A 6 3.52 -19.96 3.01
C GLY A 6 2.54 -18.83 3.32
N VAL A 7 2.94 -17.57 3.08
CA VAL A 7 2.15 -16.38 3.45
C VAL A 7 1.92 -15.50 2.22
N TYR A 8 0.76 -14.86 2.17
CA TYR A 8 0.52 -13.76 1.24
C TYR A 8 1.16 -12.48 1.79
N THR A 9 2.29 -12.11 1.22
CA THR A 9 3.01 -10.87 1.54
C THR A 9 2.81 -9.84 0.43
N LEU A 10 2.84 -8.56 0.83
CA LEU A 10 2.87 -7.42 -0.09
C LEU A 10 4.30 -6.85 -0.12
N ASN A 11 4.73 -6.39 -1.29
CA ASN A 11 6.00 -5.71 -1.45
C ASN A 11 5.84 -4.22 -1.11
N PHE A 12 6.42 -3.80 0.01
CA PHE A 12 6.38 -2.42 0.48
C PHE A 12 7.67 -1.63 0.17
N HIS A 13 8.59 -2.16 -0.64
CA HIS A 13 9.82 -1.46 -1.04
C HIS A 13 10.66 -0.92 0.13
N GLY A 14 10.66 -1.62 1.27
CA GLY A 14 11.33 -1.19 2.49
C GLY A 14 10.65 -0.05 3.25
N ARG A 15 9.50 0.47 2.78
CA ARG A 15 8.71 1.52 3.45
C ARG A 15 7.93 1.00 4.65
N VAL A 16 7.72 -0.31 4.72
CA VAL A 16 7.09 -1.01 5.84
C VAL A 16 8.06 -2.07 6.32
N THR A 17 8.45 -1.99 7.58
CA THR A 17 9.53 -2.80 8.16
C THR A 17 9.04 -3.74 9.27
N ARG A 18 7.77 -3.61 9.69
CA ARG A 18 7.18 -4.44 10.75
C ARG A 18 5.86 -5.05 10.31
N ALA A 19 5.65 -6.31 10.65
CA ALA A 19 4.37 -6.99 10.44
C ALA A 19 3.25 -6.31 11.26
N SER A 20 2.09 -6.15 10.62
CA SER A 20 0.90 -5.57 11.24
C SER A 20 -0.32 -5.89 10.38
N VAL A 21 -1.48 -6.11 11.00
CA VAL A 21 -2.77 -6.19 10.30
C VAL A 21 -3.16 -4.86 9.64
N LYS A 22 -2.48 -3.77 10.00
CA LYS A 22 -2.65 -2.43 9.44
C LYS A 22 -1.79 -2.18 8.21
N ASN A 23 -0.99 -3.14 7.76
CA ASN A 23 -0.18 -2.97 6.55
C ASN A 23 -1.06 -3.23 5.32
N PHE A 24 -1.29 -2.21 4.52
CA PHE A 24 -2.11 -2.33 3.31
C PHE A 24 -1.65 -1.41 2.19
N GLN A 25 -2.08 -1.75 0.98
CA GLN A 25 -1.92 -0.96 -0.23
C GLN A 25 -3.28 -0.82 -0.91
N ILE A 26 -3.59 0.37 -1.41
CA ILE A 26 -4.75 0.65 -2.26
C ILE A 26 -4.26 0.95 -3.66
N VAL A 27 -4.86 0.29 -4.64
CA VAL A 27 -4.53 0.42 -6.06
C VAL A 27 -5.77 0.95 -6.79
N ASP A 28 -5.58 1.91 -7.71
CA ASP A 28 -6.66 2.36 -8.58
C ASP A 28 -6.88 1.35 -9.72
N PRO A 29 -8.04 0.66 -9.78
CA PRO A 29 -8.30 -0.35 -10.81
C PRO A 29 -8.42 0.24 -12.21
N LYS A 30 -8.76 1.54 -12.38
CA LYS A 30 -8.95 2.15 -13.70
C LYS A 30 -7.68 2.18 -14.54
N HIS A 31 -6.53 2.16 -13.88
CA HIS A 31 -5.25 2.19 -14.55
C HIS A 31 -4.69 0.77 -14.81
N ARG A 32 -5.34 -0.28 -14.30
CA ARG A 32 -4.96 -1.68 -14.59
C ARG A 32 -5.13 -2.01 -16.09
N GLU A 33 -6.12 -1.43 -16.77
CA GLU A 33 -6.34 -1.61 -18.21
C GLU A 33 -5.24 -0.94 -19.06
N LEU A 34 -4.68 0.19 -18.62
CA LEU A 34 -3.55 0.85 -19.30
C LEU A 34 -2.24 0.04 -19.15
N LEU A 35 -2.17 -0.79 -18.12
CA LEU A 35 -0.98 -1.53 -17.73
C LEU A 35 -0.74 -2.78 -18.59
N GLU A 36 -1.76 -3.29 -19.29
CA GLU A 36 -1.56 -4.31 -20.34
C GLU A 36 -0.75 -3.78 -21.54
N THR A 37 -0.73 -2.45 -21.71
CA THR A 37 -0.03 -1.76 -22.81
C THR A 37 1.24 -1.00 -22.39
N SER A 38 1.51 -0.92 -21.08
CA SER A 38 2.65 -0.20 -20.51
C SER A 38 3.78 -1.15 -20.12
N LEU A 39 5.04 -0.78 -20.37
CA LEU A 39 6.22 -1.49 -19.85
C LEU A 39 6.35 -1.38 -18.33
N ALA A 40 5.54 -0.55 -17.69
CA ALA A 40 5.55 -0.38 -16.25
C ALA A 40 4.81 -1.51 -15.54
N GLY A 41 5.45 -2.07 -14.52
CA GLY A 41 4.89 -3.17 -13.74
C GLY A 41 3.65 -2.76 -12.92
N PRO A 42 2.89 -3.74 -12.40
CA PRO A 42 1.61 -3.55 -11.71
C PRO A 42 1.64 -2.66 -10.46
N GLU A 43 2.82 -2.24 -10.02
CA GLU A 43 3.06 -1.42 -8.84
C GLU A 43 2.92 0.09 -9.12
N GLU A 44 2.80 0.51 -10.39
CA GLU A 44 2.77 1.93 -10.78
C GLU A 44 1.45 2.66 -10.45
N HIS A 45 0.42 1.94 -9.99
CA HIS A 45 -0.90 2.52 -9.66
C HIS A 45 -1.29 2.39 -8.19
N LEU A 46 -0.28 2.24 -7.33
CA LEU A 46 -0.45 2.36 -5.90
C LEU A 46 -0.79 3.81 -5.53
N VAL A 47 -2.00 4.03 -5.04
CA VAL A 47 -2.52 5.36 -4.70
C VAL A 47 -2.43 5.68 -3.20
N LEU A 48 -2.34 4.63 -2.37
CA LEU A 48 -2.10 4.75 -0.94
C LEU A 48 -1.35 3.51 -0.44
N GLN A 49 -0.27 3.71 0.28
CA GLN A 49 0.46 2.68 1.02
C GLN A 49 0.58 3.10 2.47
N PHE A 50 0.16 2.20 3.35
CA PHE A 50 0.22 2.41 4.78
C PHE A 50 0.84 1.20 5.47
N GLY A 51 1.72 1.43 6.43
CA GLY A 51 2.22 0.33 7.25
C GLY A 51 3.16 0.73 8.38
N ARG A 52 3.43 -0.24 9.24
CA ARG A 52 4.15 -0.04 10.50
C ARG A 52 5.66 -0.03 10.30
N VAL A 53 6.31 0.95 10.92
CA VAL A 53 7.79 1.06 10.96
C VAL A 53 8.35 1.11 12.38
N GLY A 54 7.54 1.44 13.39
CA GLY A 54 7.93 1.48 14.80
C GLY A 54 6.85 0.90 15.72
N PRO A 55 6.97 1.03 17.06
CA PRO A 55 5.89 0.68 17.99
C PRO A 55 4.60 1.43 17.67
N ASP A 56 4.64 2.75 17.65
CA ASP A 56 3.46 3.60 17.39
C ASP A 56 3.72 4.54 16.20
N THR A 57 4.52 4.05 15.24
CA THR A 57 4.98 4.83 14.10
C THR A 57 4.67 4.08 12.82
N PHE A 58 4.08 4.79 11.87
CA PHE A 58 3.61 4.27 10.60
C PHE A 58 4.04 5.20 9.47
N THR A 59 4.26 4.64 8.28
CA THR A 59 4.47 5.40 7.04
C THR A 59 3.15 5.48 6.28
N MET A 60 2.93 6.61 5.63
CA MET A 60 1.77 6.86 4.78
C MET A 60 2.25 7.55 3.51
N ASP A 61 2.37 6.78 2.42
CA ASP A 61 2.66 7.30 1.09
C ASP A 61 1.34 7.37 0.33
N PHE A 62 0.95 8.55 -0.18
CA PHE A 62 -0.27 8.70 -0.97
C PHE A 62 0.00 9.58 -2.20
N CYS A 63 -0.80 9.40 -3.24
CA CYS A 63 -0.77 10.25 -4.41
C CYS A 63 -2.20 10.54 -4.90
N PHE A 64 -2.30 11.21 -6.04
CA PHE A 64 -3.59 11.39 -6.72
C PHE A 64 -4.28 10.02 -6.87
N PRO A 65 -5.59 9.90 -6.56
CA PRO A 65 -6.56 10.98 -6.42
C PRO A 65 -6.80 11.47 -4.99
N PHE A 66 -6.06 10.96 -4.00
CA PHE A 66 -6.33 11.31 -2.61
C PHE A 66 -5.72 12.65 -2.21
N SER A 67 -6.51 13.46 -1.50
CA SER A 67 -5.96 14.53 -0.67
C SER A 67 -5.33 13.94 0.61
N PRO A 68 -4.40 14.67 1.27
CA PRO A 68 -3.82 14.21 2.52
C PRO A 68 -4.87 13.85 3.58
N LEU A 69 -5.96 14.63 3.68
CA LEU A 69 -7.03 14.40 4.65
C LEU A 69 -7.79 13.09 4.38
N GLN A 70 -8.12 12.80 3.12
CA GLN A 70 -8.79 11.55 2.76
C GLN A 70 -7.89 10.34 3.03
N ALA A 71 -6.64 10.39 2.56
CA ALA A 71 -5.65 9.33 2.79
C ALA A 71 -5.47 9.05 4.29
N PHE A 72 -5.32 10.11 5.09
CA PHE A 72 -5.16 9.99 6.53
C PHE A 72 -6.41 9.41 7.21
N SER A 73 -7.62 9.84 6.80
CA SER A 73 -8.88 9.34 7.37
C SER A 73 -9.06 7.84 7.10
N ILE A 74 -8.69 7.37 5.90
CA ILE A 74 -8.68 5.94 5.56
C ILE A 74 -7.71 5.20 6.48
N CYS A 75 -6.48 5.72 6.67
CA CYS A 75 -5.50 5.09 7.56
C CYS A 75 -6.00 5.02 9.01
N LEU A 76 -6.65 6.07 9.52
CA LEU A 76 -7.24 6.09 10.86
C LEU A 76 -8.32 5.02 11.04
N SER A 77 -9.14 4.75 10.02
CA SER A 77 -10.15 3.67 10.10
C SER A 77 -9.56 2.27 10.29
N SER A 78 -8.26 2.09 10.04
CA SER A 78 -7.56 0.82 10.34
C SER A 78 -7.18 0.66 11.82
N PHE A 79 -7.28 1.74 12.60
CA PHE A 79 -7.12 1.76 14.05
C PHE A 79 -8.49 1.61 14.71
N ASN A 80 -8.91 0.36 14.89
CA ASN A 80 -9.82 -0.03 15.97
C ASN A 80 -9.01 -0.39 17.21
#